data_AF-A0A142LLM4-F1
#
_entry.id   AF-A0A142LLM4-F1
#
_cell.length_a   1.000
_cell.length_b   1.000
_cell.length_c   1.000
_cell.angle_alpha   90.00
_cell.angle_beta   90.00
_cell.angle_gamma   90.00
#
_symmetry.space_group_name_H-M   'P 1'
#
loop_
_entity.id
_entity.type
_entity.pdbx_description
1 polymer ?
#
loop_
_entity_poly.entity_id
_entity_poly.type
_entity_poly.pdbx_seq_one_letter_code
_entity_poly.pdbx_strand_id
1 'polypeptide(L)'
;MSNYKIGDIFSIQLPNQKYIFGRILLDVKKQCVKPKLIDPNSPLSSYDGCLLVEIYKELSDNPNFLGQEKLIPGFFLMPDPIAEQEWLIIDHLEVDPQQVEFPETIFLYNGRQVFQRGEIRLPIPEQLDENDGWDIYPSITSPYALPKICLYYLGLREFLTPVQQNTMNLERLDFRFSNRRSEIYKIIQEDENQSYYEIASRLGYDITRFYPGNSTIFRTKYD
;
A
#
# COMPACT_ATOMS: atom_id res chain seq x y z
N MET A 1 -5.98 -12.30 20.34
CA MET A 1 -5.03 -12.72 19.28
C MET A 1 -5.63 -12.28 17.96
N SER A 2 -4.89 -11.58 17.11
CA SER A 2 -5.40 -11.15 15.81
C SER A 2 -5.64 -12.39 14.93
N ASN A 3 -6.84 -12.55 14.38
CA ASN A 3 -7.24 -13.74 13.62
C ASN A 3 -6.87 -13.67 12.12
N TYR A 4 -5.80 -12.96 11.78
CA TYR A 4 -5.33 -12.78 10.41
C TYR A 4 -3.82 -13.04 10.30
N LYS A 5 -3.39 -13.40 9.11
CA LYS A 5 -1.99 -13.57 8.69
C LYS A 5 -1.76 -12.95 7.32
N ILE A 6 -0.49 -12.81 6.96
CA ILE A 6 -0.07 -12.36 5.62
C ILE A 6 -0.58 -13.32 4.56
N GLY A 7 -0.99 -12.81 3.42
CA GLY A 7 -1.59 -13.56 2.32
C GLY A 7 -3.08 -13.82 2.48
N ASP A 8 -3.68 -13.57 3.66
CA ASP A 8 -5.12 -13.71 3.82
C ASP A 8 -5.86 -12.73 2.91
N ILE A 9 -6.88 -13.27 2.24
CA ILE A 9 -7.83 -12.52 1.42
C ILE A 9 -9.02 -12.17 2.30
N PHE A 10 -9.25 -10.87 2.49
CA PHE A 10 -10.43 -10.35 3.17
C PHE A 10 -11.45 -9.83 2.15
N SER A 11 -12.72 -9.88 2.53
CA SER A 11 -13.85 -9.41 1.74
C SER A 11 -14.52 -8.21 2.41
N ILE A 12 -14.99 -7.29 1.57
CA ILE A 12 -15.78 -6.12 1.98
C ILE A 12 -17.07 -6.15 1.16
N GLN A 13 -18.21 -6.14 1.84
CA GLN A 13 -19.50 -5.95 1.17
C GLN A 13 -19.72 -4.47 0.88
N LEU A 14 -19.98 -4.14 -0.38
CA LEU A 14 -20.25 -2.79 -0.87
C LEU A 14 -21.77 -2.49 -0.87
N PRO A 15 -22.16 -1.19 -0.90
CA PRO A 15 -23.57 -0.79 -0.92
C PRO A 15 -24.39 -1.33 -2.11
N ASN A 16 -23.74 -1.68 -3.22
CA ASN A 16 -24.35 -2.33 -4.38
C ASN A 16 -24.59 -3.84 -4.18
N GLN A 17 -24.44 -4.34 -2.95
CA GLN A 17 -24.55 -5.74 -2.54
C GLN A 17 -23.47 -6.68 -3.10
N LYS A 18 -22.50 -6.15 -3.85
CA LYS A 18 -21.34 -6.91 -4.32
C LYS A 18 -20.22 -6.92 -3.29
N TYR A 19 -19.31 -7.87 -3.44
CA TYR A 19 -18.10 -7.98 -2.66
C TYR A 19 -16.90 -7.48 -3.45
N ILE A 20 -16.03 -6.75 -2.77
CA ILE A 20 -14.66 -6.45 -3.22
C ILE A 20 -13.68 -7.13 -2.27
N PHE A 21 -12.49 -7.43 -2.76
CA PHE A 21 -11.49 -8.20 -2.04
C PHE A 21 -10.19 -7.42 -1.88
N GLY A 22 -9.51 -7.66 -0.77
CA GLY A 22 -8.15 -7.24 -0.57
C GLY A 22 -7.30 -8.35 0.03
N ARG A 23 -5.97 -8.20 -0.08
CA ARG A 23 -4.99 -9.14 0.44
C ARG A 23 -4.06 -8.44 1.42
N ILE A 24 -3.79 -9.08 2.55
CA ILE A 24 -2.81 -8.59 3.52
C ILE A 24 -1.41 -8.89 2.98
N LEU A 25 -0.64 -7.85 2.67
CA LEU A 25 0.72 -7.96 2.14
C LEU A 25 1.77 -7.93 3.24
N LEU A 26 1.63 -7.06 4.24
CA LEU A 26 2.63 -6.88 5.29
C LEU A 26 1.95 -6.41 6.59
N ASP A 27 2.36 -6.95 7.74
CA ASP A 27 2.01 -6.45 9.07
C ASP A 27 3.22 -5.66 9.59
N VAL A 28 3.16 -4.34 9.50
CA VAL A 28 4.31 -3.46 9.79
C VAL A 28 4.81 -3.68 11.22
N LYS A 29 3.89 -3.84 12.17
CA LYS A 29 4.23 -4.08 13.57
C LYS A 29 4.94 -5.41 13.76
N LYS A 30 4.34 -6.50 13.28
CA LYS A 30 4.84 -7.86 13.55
C LYS A 30 6.05 -8.23 12.71
N GLN A 31 6.13 -7.75 11.46
CA GLN A 31 7.21 -8.11 10.53
C GLN A 31 8.33 -7.07 10.45
N CYS A 32 8.10 -5.81 10.79
CA CYS A 32 9.14 -4.76 10.66
C CYS A 32 9.59 -4.24 12.02
N VAL A 33 8.66 -3.66 12.79
CA VAL A 33 8.97 -2.87 14.01
C VAL A 33 9.36 -3.77 15.18
N LYS A 34 8.50 -4.72 15.57
CA LYS A 34 8.74 -5.63 16.70
C LYS A 34 10.03 -6.45 16.56
N PRO A 35 10.35 -7.05 15.40
CA PRO A 35 11.60 -7.77 15.21
C PRO A 35 12.81 -6.85 14.95
N LYS A 36 12.62 -5.52 14.92
CA LYS A 36 13.67 -4.51 14.67
C LYS A 36 14.39 -4.72 13.33
N LEU A 37 13.64 -5.03 12.27
CA LEU A 37 14.18 -5.22 10.91
C LEU A 37 14.28 -3.93 10.09
N ILE A 38 13.83 -2.82 10.66
CA ILE A 38 13.93 -1.48 10.10
C ILE A 38 14.59 -0.54 11.11
N ASP A 39 15.27 0.50 10.59
CA ASP A 39 15.74 1.61 11.42
C ASP A 39 14.55 2.30 12.11
N PRO A 40 14.67 2.74 13.37
CA PRO A 40 13.60 3.46 14.06
C PRO A 40 13.11 4.70 13.29
N ASN A 41 13.98 5.35 12.52
CA ASN A 41 13.64 6.48 11.69
C ASN A 41 13.18 6.07 10.28
N SER A 42 13.03 4.79 9.94
CA SER A 42 12.48 4.34 8.66
C SER A 42 11.08 4.94 8.43
N PRO A 43 10.69 5.29 7.19
CA PRO A 43 9.31 5.71 6.90
C PRO A 43 8.27 4.69 7.38
N LEU A 44 8.58 3.40 7.30
CA LEU A 44 7.68 2.34 7.75
C LEU A 44 7.38 2.40 9.25
N SER A 45 8.26 3.00 10.08
CA SER A 45 8.01 3.15 11.51
C SER A 45 6.78 4.02 11.82
N SER A 46 6.43 4.96 10.93
CA SER A 46 5.22 5.79 11.07
C SER A 46 3.92 5.00 10.90
N TYR A 47 4.01 3.77 10.39
CA TYR A 47 2.88 2.87 10.17
C TYR A 47 2.89 1.69 11.17
N ASP A 48 3.53 1.83 12.33
CA ASP A 48 3.47 0.83 13.40
C ASP A 48 2.02 0.57 13.80
N GLY A 49 1.59 -0.68 13.65
CA GLY A 49 0.22 -1.14 13.90
C GLY A 49 -0.66 -1.24 12.67
N CYS A 50 -0.23 -0.71 11.51
CA CYS A 50 -0.94 -0.86 10.26
C CYS A 50 -0.59 -2.15 9.51
N LEU A 51 -1.50 -2.57 8.65
CA LEU A 51 -1.30 -3.55 7.60
C LEU A 51 -1.06 -2.83 6.28
N LEU A 52 -0.10 -3.28 5.47
CA LEU A 52 -0.10 -3.00 4.05
C LEU A 52 -1.04 -4.01 3.38
N VAL A 53 -2.00 -3.51 2.60
CA VAL A 53 -2.92 -4.35 1.84
C VAL A 53 -2.93 -3.94 0.36
N GLU A 54 -3.23 -4.87 -0.53
CA GLU A 54 -3.66 -4.54 -1.90
C GLU A 54 -5.14 -4.83 -2.07
N ILE A 55 -5.78 -4.13 -3.01
CA ILE A 55 -7.20 -4.26 -3.33
C ILE A 55 -7.35 -4.70 -4.78
N TYR A 56 -8.24 -5.63 -5.05
CA TYR A 56 -8.53 -6.13 -6.39
C TYR A 56 -9.70 -5.40 -7.03
N LYS A 57 -9.68 -5.30 -8.36
CA LYS A 57 -10.70 -4.59 -9.14
C LYS A 57 -11.97 -5.40 -9.38
N GLU A 58 -11.87 -6.72 -9.34
CA GLU A 58 -13.00 -7.61 -9.62
C GLU A 58 -14.04 -7.56 -8.49
N LEU A 59 -15.31 -7.42 -8.89
CA LEU A 59 -16.46 -7.50 -8.00
C LEU A 59 -17.16 -8.84 -8.16
N SER A 60 -17.61 -9.42 -7.05
CA SER A 60 -18.35 -10.68 -7.06
C SER A 60 -19.71 -10.54 -6.36
N ASP A 61 -20.69 -11.31 -6.83
CA ASP A 61 -22.02 -11.39 -6.19
C ASP A 61 -21.98 -12.26 -4.91
N ASN A 62 -20.96 -13.10 -4.77
CA ASN A 62 -20.71 -13.95 -3.61
C ASN A 62 -19.29 -13.68 -3.06
N PRO A 63 -18.98 -13.98 -1.79
CA PRO A 63 -17.64 -13.82 -1.23
C PRO A 63 -16.68 -14.93 -1.71
N ASN A 64 -16.48 -15.02 -3.03
CA ASN A 64 -15.56 -15.92 -3.70
C ASN A 64 -14.52 -15.09 -4.46
N PHE A 65 -13.25 -15.32 -4.14
CA PHE A 65 -12.14 -14.57 -4.69
C PHE A 65 -11.66 -15.17 -6.02
N LEU A 66 -11.69 -14.37 -7.08
CA LEU A 66 -11.20 -14.74 -8.43
C LEU A 66 -10.18 -13.73 -8.99
N GLY A 67 -9.92 -12.65 -8.23
CA GLY A 67 -9.29 -11.43 -8.73
C GLY A 67 -7.81 -11.58 -9.06
N GLN A 68 -7.42 -11.06 -10.22
CA GLN A 68 -6.02 -11.00 -10.68
C GLN A 68 -5.52 -9.56 -10.84
N GLU A 69 -6.39 -8.63 -11.25
CA GLU A 69 -6.05 -7.23 -11.49
C GLU A 69 -6.19 -6.39 -10.20
N LYS A 70 -5.14 -5.64 -9.86
CA LYS A 70 -5.10 -4.76 -8.69
C LYS A 70 -5.79 -3.43 -8.99
N LEU A 71 -6.73 -3.02 -8.14
CA LEU A 71 -7.30 -1.67 -8.11
C LEU A 71 -6.39 -0.71 -7.35
N ILE A 72 -5.88 -1.13 -6.19
CA ILE A 72 -4.97 -0.35 -5.35
C ILE A 72 -3.81 -1.28 -4.96
N PRO A 73 -2.60 -1.09 -5.51
CA PRO A 73 -1.51 -2.06 -5.36
C PRO A 73 -0.83 -2.03 -3.97
N GLY A 74 -1.14 -1.04 -3.13
CA GLY A 74 -0.69 -0.98 -1.74
C GLY A 74 -1.43 0.10 -0.97
N PHE A 75 -1.87 -0.16 0.26
CA PHE A 75 -2.59 0.80 1.08
C PHE A 75 -2.34 0.46 2.55
N PHE A 76 -1.99 1.46 3.37
CA PHE A 76 -1.85 1.24 4.80
C PHE A 76 -3.23 1.29 5.47
N LEU A 77 -3.59 0.18 6.11
CA LEU A 77 -4.90 -0.07 6.68
C LEU A 77 -4.75 -0.36 8.18
N MET A 78 -5.57 0.28 9.01
CA MET A 78 -5.73 -0.13 10.40
C MET A 78 -6.41 -1.51 10.46
N PRO A 79 -5.89 -2.47 11.25
CA PRO A 79 -6.35 -3.85 11.21
C PRO A 79 -7.75 -4.08 11.79
N ASP A 80 -8.36 -3.07 12.41
CA ASP A 80 -9.54 -3.22 13.27
C ASP A 80 -10.71 -3.93 12.56
N PRO A 81 -11.16 -3.56 11.34
CA PRO A 81 -12.29 -4.24 10.72
C PRO A 81 -12.03 -5.74 10.41
N ILE A 82 -10.78 -6.11 10.15
CA ILE A 82 -10.39 -7.51 9.94
C ILE A 82 -10.27 -8.24 11.29
N ALA A 83 -9.66 -7.59 12.28
CA ALA A 83 -9.46 -8.15 13.61
C ALA A 83 -10.80 -8.39 14.35
N GLU A 84 -11.77 -7.51 14.13
CA GLU A 84 -13.13 -7.57 14.68
C GLU A 84 -14.08 -8.42 13.83
N GLN A 85 -13.60 -9.00 12.74
CA GLN A 85 -14.36 -9.86 11.81
C GLN A 85 -15.54 -9.15 11.13
N GLU A 86 -15.48 -7.82 11.01
CA GLU A 86 -16.40 -7.07 10.15
C GLU A 86 -16.09 -7.33 8.68
N TRP A 87 -14.80 -7.47 8.34
CA TRP A 87 -14.31 -7.90 7.04
C TRP A 87 -13.82 -9.34 7.15
N LEU A 88 -14.54 -10.24 6.48
CA LEU A 88 -14.32 -11.67 6.63
C LEU A 88 -13.13 -12.12 5.80
N ILE A 89 -12.26 -12.93 6.40
CA ILE A 89 -11.22 -13.68 5.70
C ILE A 89 -11.89 -14.86 5.01
N ILE A 90 -11.72 -14.95 3.69
CA ILE A 90 -12.43 -15.92 2.85
C ILE A 90 -11.50 -16.88 2.11
N ASP A 91 -10.24 -16.52 1.95
CA ASP A 91 -9.25 -17.30 1.22
C ASP A 91 -7.82 -16.88 1.62
N HIS A 92 -6.82 -17.51 1.02
CA HIS A 92 -5.42 -17.22 1.25
C HIS A 92 -4.60 -17.36 -0.04
N LEU A 93 -3.81 -16.35 -0.36
CA LEU A 93 -2.88 -16.34 -1.48
C LEU A 93 -1.50 -15.90 -1.01
N GLU A 94 -0.49 -16.76 -1.19
CA GLU A 94 0.88 -16.45 -0.80
C GLU A 94 1.39 -15.14 -1.39
N VAL A 95 2.06 -14.35 -0.56
CA VAL A 95 2.65 -13.07 -0.97
C VAL A 95 4.04 -13.32 -1.54
N ASP A 96 4.22 -12.96 -2.81
CA ASP A 96 5.55 -12.79 -3.41
C ASP A 96 6.10 -11.42 -2.99
N PRO A 97 7.17 -11.37 -2.16
CA PRO A 97 7.75 -10.11 -1.70
C PRO A 97 8.23 -9.20 -2.84
N GLN A 98 8.59 -9.75 -4.01
CA GLN A 98 9.08 -8.95 -5.14
C GLN A 98 7.97 -8.15 -5.83
N GLN A 99 6.71 -8.52 -5.60
CA GLN A 99 5.52 -7.87 -6.18
C GLN A 99 4.81 -6.93 -5.21
N VAL A 100 5.38 -6.73 -4.02
CA VAL A 100 4.81 -5.87 -2.97
C VAL A 100 5.09 -4.41 -3.31
N GLU A 101 4.03 -3.62 -3.31
CA GLU A 101 4.06 -2.22 -3.67
C GLU A 101 3.59 -1.33 -2.53
N PHE A 102 4.25 -0.19 -2.36
CA PHE A 102 3.97 0.76 -1.28
C PHE A 102 3.42 2.08 -1.85
N PRO A 103 2.58 2.81 -1.09
CA PRO A 103 2.21 4.19 -1.40
C PRO A 103 3.44 5.07 -1.62
N GLU A 104 3.31 6.03 -2.54
CA GLU A 104 4.35 6.99 -2.91
C GLU A 104 3.98 8.36 -2.36
N THR A 105 4.86 9.01 -1.59
CA THR A 105 4.56 10.29 -0.90
C THR A 105 5.79 11.18 -0.79
N ILE A 106 5.59 12.44 -0.41
CA ILE A 106 6.66 13.37 0.02
C ILE A 106 6.61 13.48 1.55
N PHE A 107 7.76 13.64 2.18
CA PHE A 107 7.85 13.93 3.62
C PHE A 107 8.98 14.91 3.91
N LEU A 108 8.85 15.68 5.00
CA LEU A 108 9.90 16.58 5.45
C LEU A 108 10.84 15.84 6.41
N TYR A 109 12.04 15.50 5.96
CA TYR A 109 13.08 14.84 6.76
C TYR A 109 14.28 15.76 6.97
N ASN A 110 14.62 16.06 8.21
CA ASN A 110 15.71 16.98 8.58
C ASN A 110 15.66 18.33 7.83
N GLY A 111 14.45 18.89 7.68
CA GLY A 111 14.24 20.17 7.00
C GLY A 111 14.35 20.13 5.48
N ARG A 112 14.39 18.95 4.87
CA ARG A 112 14.38 18.77 3.41
C ARG A 112 13.25 17.82 3.00
N GLN A 113 12.59 18.13 1.88
CA GLN A 113 11.63 17.21 1.29
C GLN A 113 12.36 15.98 0.72
N VAL A 114 11.77 14.82 0.97
CA VAL A 114 12.21 13.54 0.41
C VAL A 114 11.02 12.80 -0.16
N PHE A 115 11.23 12.08 -1.25
CA PHE A 115 10.27 11.11 -1.75
C PHE A 115 10.36 9.84 -0.89
N GLN A 116 9.21 9.25 -0.57
CA GLN A 116 9.08 8.04 0.22
C GLN A 116 8.25 6.99 -0.52
N ARG A 117 8.76 5.74 -0.50
CA ARG A 117 8.05 4.54 -0.97
C ARG A 117 8.55 3.38 -0.12
N GLY A 118 7.69 2.75 0.68
CA GLY A 118 8.10 1.70 1.62
C GLY A 118 9.13 2.21 2.63
N GLU A 119 10.29 1.57 2.73
CA GLU A 119 11.38 2.05 3.61
C GLU A 119 12.33 3.05 2.93
N ILE A 120 12.17 3.28 1.63
CA ILE A 120 13.08 4.08 0.82
C ILE A 120 12.82 5.56 1.05
N ARG A 121 13.91 6.33 1.10
CA ARG A 121 13.90 7.79 0.96
C ARG A 121 14.83 8.22 -0.15
N LEU A 122 14.31 9.01 -1.08
CA LEU A 122 15.11 9.63 -2.13
C LEU A 122 15.11 11.15 -1.94
N PRO A 123 16.29 11.80 -2.03
CA PRO A 123 16.37 13.25 -1.88
C PRO A 123 15.64 13.93 -3.04
N ILE A 124 14.86 14.96 -2.71
CA ILE A 124 14.33 15.89 -3.71
C ILE A 124 15.33 17.06 -3.76
N PRO A 125 15.94 17.35 -4.92
CA PRO A 125 17.01 18.35 -5.01
C PRO A 125 16.58 19.76 -4.62
N GLU A 126 15.33 20.12 -4.89
CA GLU A 126 14.76 21.45 -4.68
C GLU A 126 13.46 21.36 -3.86
N GLN A 127 13.16 22.41 -3.10
CA GLN A 127 11.91 22.48 -2.34
C GLN A 127 10.75 22.68 -3.31
N LEU A 128 9.80 21.75 -3.27
CA LEU A 128 8.56 21.80 -4.02
C LEU A 128 7.50 22.59 -3.22
N ASP A 129 6.78 23.47 -3.91
CA ASP A 129 5.74 24.31 -3.32
C ASP A 129 4.45 23.51 -3.10
N GLU A 130 3.95 23.48 -1.88
CA GLU A 130 2.69 22.81 -1.55
C GLU A 130 1.49 23.40 -2.34
N ASN A 131 1.52 24.70 -2.66
CA ASN A 131 0.46 25.37 -3.41
C ASN A 131 0.37 24.88 -4.87
N ASP A 132 1.41 24.22 -5.38
CA ASP A 132 1.44 23.65 -6.72
C ASP A 132 0.90 22.20 -6.76
N GLY A 133 0.35 21.70 -5.64
CA GLY A 133 -0.23 20.36 -5.53
C GLY A 133 0.79 19.27 -5.21
N TRP A 134 1.92 19.65 -4.59
CA TRP A 134 2.95 18.72 -4.09
C TRP A 134 2.68 18.23 -2.65
N ASP A 135 1.53 18.59 -2.08
CA ASP A 135 1.09 18.29 -0.73
C ASP A 135 0.56 16.85 -0.56
N ILE A 136 1.32 15.87 -1.06
CA ILE A 136 1.01 14.44 -0.99
C ILE A 136 1.82 13.80 0.14
N TYR A 137 1.23 13.80 1.33
CA TYR A 137 1.92 13.41 2.57
C TYR A 137 1.49 12.03 3.10
N PRO A 138 2.40 11.29 3.77
CA PRO A 138 2.07 10.09 4.53
C PRO A 138 0.87 10.33 5.43
N SER A 139 -0.19 9.55 5.22
CA SER A 139 -1.43 9.68 5.98
C SER A 139 -1.95 8.29 6.35
N ILE A 140 -2.50 8.16 7.57
CA ILE A 140 -3.27 6.99 7.98
C ILE A 140 -4.75 7.40 7.92
N THR A 141 -5.47 6.85 6.95
CA THR A 141 -6.91 7.09 6.81
C THR A 141 -7.68 6.09 7.67
N SER A 142 -8.87 6.50 8.15
CA SER A 142 -9.81 5.57 8.76
C SER A 142 -10.04 4.35 7.84
N PRO A 143 -10.01 3.12 8.36
CA PRO A 143 -10.18 1.93 7.54
C PRO A 143 -11.54 1.92 6.83
N TYR A 144 -12.58 2.53 7.42
CA TYR A 144 -13.91 2.68 6.83
C TYR A 144 -14.00 3.69 5.66
N ALA A 145 -12.91 4.38 5.34
CA ALA A 145 -12.80 5.14 4.08
C ALA A 145 -12.49 4.22 2.90
N LEU A 146 -11.80 3.08 3.12
CA LEU A 146 -11.36 2.19 2.05
C LEU A 146 -12.51 1.71 1.14
N PRO A 147 -13.68 1.25 1.64
CA PRO A 147 -14.79 0.87 0.77
C PRO A 147 -15.26 2.01 -0.15
N LYS A 148 -15.22 3.25 0.33
CA LYS A 148 -15.62 4.45 -0.43
C LYS A 148 -14.57 4.84 -1.46
N ILE A 149 -13.29 4.70 -1.12
CA ILE A 149 -12.17 4.86 -2.05
C ILE A 149 -12.30 3.82 -3.18
N CYS A 150 -12.62 2.56 -2.84
CA CYS A 150 -12.87 1.52 -3.85
C CYS A 150 -14.03 1.90 -4.79
N LEU A 151 -15.17 2.36 -4.26
CA LEU A 151 -16.29 2.84 -5.08
C LEU A 151 -15.87 3.96 -6.03
N TYR A 152 -15.04 4.90 -5.56
CA TYR A 152 -14.54 6.01 -6.38
C TYR A 152 -13.75 5.52 -7.60
N TYR A 153 -12.81 4.60 -7.39
CA TYR A 153 -11.92 4.09 -8.44
C TYR A 153 -12.56 3.01 -9.32
N LEU A 154 -13.60 2.33 -8.85
CA LEU A 154 -14.43 1.45 -9.67
C LEU A 154 -15.43 2.21 -10.56
N GLY A 155 -15.49 3.55 -10.44
CA GLY A 155 -16.45 4.36 -11.19
C GLY A 155 -17.89 4.30 -10.65
N LEU A 156 -18.10 3.66 -9.49
CA LEU A 156 -19.40 3.48 -8.83
C LEU A 156 -19.71 4.66 -7.89
N ARG A 157 -19.53 5.88 -8.41
CA ARG A 157 -19.60 7.14 -7.64
C ARG A 157 -21.02 7.51 -7.21
N GLU A 158 -22.04 6.92 -7.82
CA GLU A 158 -23.45 7.07 -7.44
C GLU A 158 -23.73 6.59 -6.01
N PHE A 159 -22.90 5.70 -5.46
CA PHE A 159 -22.97 5.25 -4.07
C PHE A 159 -22.25 6.18 -3.08
N LEU A 160 -21.67 7.28 -3.56
CA LEU A 160 -20.96 8.27 -2.75
C LEU A 160 -21.77 9.56 -2.62
N THR A 161 -21.72 10.17 -1.44
CA THR A 161 -22.26 11.53 -1.26
C THR A 161 -21.44 12.56 -2.07
N PRO A 162 -21.99 13.75 -2.38
CA PRO A 162 -21.24 14.78 -3.11
C PRO A 162 -19.90 15.16 -2.45
N VAL A 163 -19.84 15.17 -1.11
CA VAL A 163 -18.59 15.40 -0.37
C VAL A 163 -17.61 14.24 -0.58
N GLN A 164 -18.10 13.00 -0.51
CA GLN A 164 -17.26 11.81 -0.70
C GLN A 164 -16.72 11.71 -2.12
N GLN A 165 -17.48 12.12 -3.14
CA GLN A 165 -17.00 12.16 -4.52
C GLN A 165 -15.79 13.08 -4.70
N ASN A 166 -15.59 14.08 -3.83
CA ASN A 166 -14.44 14.98 -3.89
C ASN A 166 -13.31 14.59 -2.93
N THR A 167 -13.57 13.74 -1.93
CA THR A 167 -12.62 13.46 -0.85
C THR A 167 -12.13 12.02 -0.79
N MET A 168 -12.80 11.07 -1.47
CA MET A 168 -12.44 9.65 -1.46
C MET A 168 -11.51 9.25 -2.62
N ASN A 169 -10.92 10.22 -3.31
CA ASN A 169 -9.79 9.96 -4.21
C ASN A 169 -8.48 9.85 -3.41
N LEU A 170 -7.44 9.32 -4.05
CA LEU A 170 -6.09 9.18 -3.47
C LEU A 170 -5.09 10.18 -4.06
N GLU A 171 -5.53 11.13 -4.89
CA GLU A 171 -4.63 12.04 -5.63
C GLU A 171 -3.77 12.90 -4.70
N ARG A 172 -4.21 13.14 -3.47
CA ARG A 172 -3.49 13.89 -2.42
C ARG A 172 -2.87 13.01 -1.34
N LEU A 173 -2.94 11.68 -1.49
CA LEU A 173 -2.47 10.71 -0.50
C LEU A 173 -1.40 9.78 -1.06
N ASP A 174 -1.31 9.66 -2.38
CA ASP A 174 -0.41 8.72 -3.05
C ASP A 174 -0.12 9.16 -4.49
N PHE A 175 1.16 9.40 -4.81
CA PHE A 175 1.58 9.82 -6.15
C PHE A 175 1.16 8.84 -7.24
N ARG A 176 0.99 7.55 -6.93
CA ARG A 176 0.52 6.54 -7.90
C ARG A 176 -0.83 6.89 -8.54
N PHE A 177 -1.62 7.72 -7.87
CA PHE A 177 -2.93 8.20 -8.33
C PHE A 177 -2.92 9.69 -8.72
N SER A 178 -1.79 10.38 -8.57
CA SER A 178 -1.66 11.79 -8.89
C SER A 178 -1.23 12.00 -10.35
N ASN A 179 -1.70 13.09 -10.95
CA ASN A 179 -1.19 13.56 -12.24
C ASN A 179 0.26 14.08 -12.18
N ARG A 180 0.83 14.24 -10.98
CA ARG A 180 2.21 14.68 -10.74
C ARG A 180 3.23 13.52 -10.69
N ARG A 181 2.78 12.26 -10.77
CA ARG A 181 3.67 11.09 -10.62
C ARG A 181 4.89 11.15 -11.53
N SER A 182 4.68 11.34 -12.83
CA SER A 182 5.79 11.37 -13.80
C SER A 182 6.73 12.55 -13.59
N GLU A 183 6.25 13.64 -13.00
CA GLU A 183 7.07 14.81 -12.70
C GLU A 183 7.97 14.55 -11.49
N ILE A 184 7.46 13.94 -10.41
CA ILE A 184 8.31 13.60 -9.26
C ILE A 184 9.41 12.60 -9.61
N TYR A 185 9.11 11.60 -10.44
CA TYR A 185 10.11 10.62 -10.89
C TYR A 185 11.24 11.27 -11.71
N LYS A 186 10.94 12.26 -12.55
CA LYS A 186 11.97 13.07 -13.24
C LYS A 186 12.83 13.87 -12.25
N ILE A 187 12.22 14.47 -11.24
CA ILE A 187 12.92 15.28 -10.23
C ILE A 187 13.90 14.44 -9.41
N ILE A 188 13.48 13.25 -8.97
CA ILE A 188 14.33 12.33 -8.20
C ILE A 188 15.26 11.49 -9.08
N GLN A 189 15.19 11.67 -10.41
CA GLN A 189 16.02 11.00 -11.42
C GLN A 189 15.89 9.47 -11.38
N GLU A 190 14.65 8.99 -11.28
CA GLU A 190 14.30 7.57 -11.25
C GLU A 190 13.32 7.22 -12.37
N ASP A 191 13.30 5.95 -12.80
CA ASP A 191 12.27 5.42 -13.67
C ASP A 191 10.94 5.29 -12.89
N GLU A 192 9.82 5.71 -13.47
CA GLU A 192 8.50 5.58 -12.83
C GLU A 192 7.91 4.17 -12.94
N ASN A 193 8.43 3.36 -13.87
CA ASN A 193 7.90 2.02 -14.19
C ASN A 193 8.61 0.90 -13.42
N GLN A 194 9.71 1.20 -12.74
CA GLN A 194 10.39 0.22 -11.89
C GLN A 194 9.56 -0.10 -10.64
N SER A 195 9.57 -1.37 -10.27
CA SER A 195 8.97 -1.89 -9.05
C SER A 195 9.67 -1.35 -7.81
N TYR A 196 8.98 -1.40 -6.68
CA TYR A 196 9.61 -1.09 -5.39
C TYR A 196 10.82 -2.00 -5.15
N TYR A 197 10.70 -3.28 -5.49
CA TYR A 197 11.75 -4.28 -5.29
C TYR A 197 13.03 -3.92 -6.04
N GLU A 198 12.94 -3.45 -7.28
CA GLU A 198 14.11 -3.05 -8.08
C GLU A 198 14.84 -1.83 -7.47
N ILE A 199 14.10 -0.80 -7.05
CA ILE A 199 14.69 0.37 -6.38
C ILE A 199 15.32 -0.06 -5.06
N ALA A 200 14.57 -0.80 -4.23
CA ALA A 200 15.02 -1.28 -2.93
C ALA A 200 16.33 -2.06 -3.05
N SER A 201 16.37 -3.04 -3.95
CA SER A 201 17.54 -3.90 -4.17
C SER A 201 18.76 -3.11 -4.62
N ARG A 202 18.59 -2.17 -5.57
CA ARG A 202 19.67 -1.29 -6.03
C ARG A 202 20.23 -0.41 -4.90
N LEU A 203 19.37 0.03 -3.97
CA LEU A 203 19.76 0.83 -2.81
C LEU A 203 20.28 -0.02 -1.62
N GLY A 204 20.35 -1.34 -1.78
CA GLY A 204 20.87 -2.26 -0.76
C GLY A 204 19.85 -2.72 0.28
N TYR A 205 18.56 -2.47 0.06
CA TYR A 205 17.46 -3.01 0.86
C TYR A 205 17.03 -4.38 0.32
N ASP A 206 16.67 -5.28 1.23
CA ASP A 206 16.11 -6.59 0.89
C ASP A 206 14.73 -6.75 1.52
N ILE A 207 13.67 -6.63 0.71
CA ILE A 207 12.28 -6.75 1.21
C ILE A 207 11.97 -8.18 1.70
N THR A 208 12.68 -9.20 1.20
CA THR A 208 12.40 -10.60 1.55
C THR A 208 12.68 -10.89 3.02
N ARG A 209 13.53 -10.08 3.66
CA ARG A 209 13.82 -10.18 5.10
C ARG A 209 12.59 -10.01 5.99
N PHE A 210 11.54 -9.34 5.49
CA PHE A 210 10.27 -9.21 6.22
C PHE A 210 9.41 -10.49 6.16
N TYR A 211 9.76 -11.46 5.32
CA TYR A 211 9.00 -12.69 5.06
C TYR A 211 9.81 -13.96 5.38
N PRO A 212 10.30 -14.14 6.63
CA PRO A 212 11.06 -15.32 7.01
C PRO A 212 10.16 -16.57 6.98
N GLY A 213 10.23 -17.32 5.88
CA GLY A 213 9.35 -18.46 5.60
C GLY A 213 9.02 -18.62 4.11
N ASN A 214 9.04 -17.51 3.36
CA ASN A 214 8.88 -17.49 1.89
C ASN A 214 10.23 -17.51 1.17
N SER A 215 11.31 -17.92 1.86
CA SER A 215 12.61 -18.19 1.25
C SER A 215 12.52 -19.44 0.40
N THR A 216 11.92 -19.30 -0.78
CA THR A 216 12.07 -20.26 -1.86
C THR A 216 13.57 -20.49 -2.05
N ILE A 217 13.91 -21.76 -1.99
CA ILE A 217 15.23 -22.33 -2.18
C ILE A 217 15.76 -21.87 -3.54
N PHE A 218 16.46 -20.72 -3.59
CA PHE A 218 17.41 -20.45 -4.65
C PHE A 218 18.74 -21.06 -4.23
N ARG A 219 18.79 -22.40 -4.22
CA ARG A 219 20.05 -23.07 -4.53
C ARG A 219 20.33 -22.75 -5.98
N THR A 220 21.22 -21.80 -6.21
CA THR A 220 21.97 -21.70 -7.46
C THR A 220 22.48 -23.10 -7.79
N LYS A 221 21.83 -23.75 -8.76
CA LYS A 221 22.48 -24.77 -9.58
C LYS A 221 23.29 -24.03 -10.63
N TYR A 222 24.43 -23.50 -10.23
CA TYR A 222 25.58 -23.31 -11.12
C TYR A 222 26.83 -23.50 -10.26
N ASP A 223 27.56 -24.55 -10.65
CA ASP A 223 28.90 -25.03 -10.27
C ASP A 223 29.09 -25.69 -8.88
#